data_AF-A0A0M5MI55-F1
#
_entry.id   AF-A0A0M5MI55-F1
#
_cell.length_a   1.000
_cell.length_b   1.000
_cell.length_c   1.000
_cell.angle_alpha   90.00
_cell.angle_beta   90.00
_cell.angle_gamma   90.00
#
_symmetry.space_group_name_H-M   'P 1'
#
loop_
_entity.id
_entity.type
_entity.pdbx_description
1 polymer ?
#
loop_
_entity_poly.entity_id
_entity_poly.type
_entity_poly.pdbx_seq_one_letter_code
_entity_poly.pdbx_strand_id
1 'polypeptide(L)'
;MGASEIAKVVTGGKTYYAYSFKSTASGITASDDGVSYSAIYTWQTPGYVPSTSVPEPSVVLGILGVAGIVATQRKLKKVSG
;
A
#
# COMPACT_ATOMS: atom_id res chain seq x y z
N MET A 1 -1.74 -10.32 -30.72
CA MET A 1 -1.59 -8.84 -30.85
C MET A 1 -2.08 -8.23 -29.55
N GLY A 2 -1.20 -7.65 -28.72
CA GLY A 2 -1.59 -7.06 -27.44
C GLY A 2 -2.05 -5.62 -27.63
N ALA A 3 -3.26 -5.30 -27.19
CA ALA A 3 -3.73 -3.92 -27.12
C ALA A 3 -3.13 -3.26 -25.86
N SER A 4 -2.38 -2.17 -26.05
CA SER A 4 -1.89 -1.38 -24.91
C SER A 4 -3.06 -0.62 -24.30
N GLU A 5 -3.32 -0.85 -23.01
CA GLU A 5 -4.28 -0.06 -22.25
C GLU A 5 -3.54 1.07 -21.53
N ILE A 6 -4.06 2.29 -21.68
CA ILE A 6 -3.60 3.45 -20.91
C ILE A 6 -4.53 3.59 -19.71
N ALA A 7 -3.99 3.41 -18.51
CA ALA A 7 -4.73 3.58 -17.27
C ALA A 7 -4.32 4.89 -16.58
N LYS A 8 -5.31 5.70 -16.18
CA LYS A 8 -5.08 6.83 -15.29
C LYS A 8 -5.06 6.31 -13.84
N VAL A 9 -3.95 6.54 -13.15
CA VAL A 9 -3.75 6.11 -11.76
C VAL A 9 -3.61 7.34 -10.88
N VAL A 10 -4.44 7.46 -9.85
CA VAL A 10 -4.35 8.54 -8.87
C VAL A 10 -3.90 7.94 -7.54
N THR A 11 -2.70 8.28 -7.09
CA THR A 11 -2.13 7.79 -5.83
C THR A 11 -1.16 8.81 -5.24
N GLY A 12 -1.05 8.88 -3.91
CA GLY A 12 -0.20 9.86 -3.22
C GLY A 12 -0.49 11.32 -3.60
N GLY A 13 -1.74 11.65 -3.94
CA GLY A 13 -2.16 12.99 -4.41
C GLY A 13 -1.67 13.37 -5.81
N LYS A 14 -1.04 12.46 -6.54
CA LYS A 14 -0.49 12.68 -7.89
C LYS A 14 -1.23 11.81 -8.91
N THR A 15 -1.34 12.33 -10.14
CA THR A 15 -1.89 11.58 -11.28
C THR A 15 -0.75 11.02 -12.11
N TYR A 16 -0.83 9.73 -12.43
CA TYR A 16 0.09 9.01 -13.29
C TYR A 16 -0.68 8.39 -14.46
N TYR A 17 -0.01 8.27 -15.61
CA TYR A 17 -0.52 7.53 -16.75
C TYR A 17 0.33 6.27 -16.92
N ALA A 18 -0.29 5.13 -16.66
CA ALA A 18 0.33 3.84 -16.77
C ALA A 18 0.05 3.25 -18.14
N TYR A 19 1.08 2.71 -18.79
CA TYR A 19 0.96 1.97 -20.03
C TYR A 19 2.00 0.85 -20.04
N SER A 20 1.63 -0.29 -20.63
CA SER A 20 2.58 -1.37 -20.90
C SER A 20 2.25 -2.03 -22.24
N PHE A 21 3.31 -2.43 -22.95
CA PHE A 21 3.24 -3.25 -24.17
C PHE A 21 3.79 -4.66 -23.91
N LYS A 22 4.29 -4.92 -22.69
CA LYS A 22 4.75 -6.22 -22.24
C LYS A 22 3.67 -6.79 -21.34
N SER A 23 3.00 -7.81 -21.83
CA SER A 23 1.87 -8.44 -21.15
C SER A 23 2.28 -9.81 -20.61
N THR A 24 1.90 -10.13 -19.38
CA THR A 24 2.04 -11.48 -18.83
C THR A 24 0.79 -12.28 -19.16
N ALA A 25 0.93 -13.52 -19.62
CA ALA A 25 -0.23 -14.39 -19.84
C ALA A 25 -1.03 -14.52 -18.54
N SER A 26 -2.34 -14.28 -18.60
CA SER A 26 -3.19 -14.32 -17.40
C SER A 26 -3.37 -15.72 -16.83
N GLY A 27 -3.06 -16.76 -17.62
CA GLY A 27 -3.37 -18.15 -17.31
C GLY A 27 -4.83 -18.53 -17.57
N ILE A 28 -5.69 -17.57 -17.93
CA ILE A 28 -7.06 -17.82 -18.36
C ILE A 28 -7.03 -18.13 -19.85
N THR A 29 -7.30 -19.39 -20.19
CA THR A 29 -7.41 -19.87 -21.57
C THR A 29 -8.88 -20.06 -21.93
N ALA A 30 -9.22 -19.77 -23.19
CA ALA A 30 -10.53 -20.12 -23.70
C ALA A 30 -10.68 -21.65 -23.70
N SER A 31 -11.88 -22.15 -23.37
CA SER A 31 -12.11 -23.58 -23.15
C SER A 31 -12.21 -24.38 -24.46
N ASP A 32 -12.36 -23.69 -25.57
CA ASP A 32 -12.53 -24.22 -26.93
C ASP A 32 -11.20 -24.46 -27.65
N ASP A 33 -10.20 -23.59 -27.49
CA ASP A 33 -8.91 -23.69 -28.17
C ASP A 33 -7.69 -23.70 -27.25
N GLY A 34 -7.88 -23.53 -25.94
CA GLY A 34 -6.81 -23.45 -24.96
C GLY A 34 -5.91 -22.22 -25.13
N VAL A 35 -6.31 -21.25 -25.95
CA VAL A 35 -5.53 -20.03 -26.22
C VAL A 35 -5.91 -18.96 -25.20
N SER A 36 -4.90 -18.26 -24.68
CA SER A 36 -5.10 -17.13 -23.77
C SER A 36 -5.25 -15.83 -24.55
N TYR A 37 -6.45 -15.26 -24.53
CA TYR A 37 -6.76 -13.96 -25.11
C TYR A 37 -6.72 -12.81 -24.09
N SER A 38 -6.42 -13.13 -22.83
CA SER A 38 -6.32 -12.15 -21.75
C SER A 38 -4.89 -12.08 -21.24
N ALA A 39 -4.46 -10.87 -20.90
CA ALA A 39 -3.12 -10.65 -20.42
C ALA A 39 -3.12 -9.63 -19.28
N ILE A 40 -2.24 -9.84 -18.32
CA ILE A 40 -2.05 -8.98 -17.17
C ILE A 40 -0.97 -7.97 -17.53
N TYR A 41 -1.31 -6.68 -17.44
CA TYR A 41 -0.35 -5.59 -17.62
C TYR A 41 0.13 -5.11 -16.25
N THR A 42 1.43 -5.24 -16.00
CA THR A 42 2.07 -4.70 -14.80
C THR A 42 2.88 -3.47 -15.17
N TRP A 43 2.84 -2.46 -14.31
CA TRP A 43 3.67 -1.26 -14.42
C TRP A 43 4.20 -0.85 -13.05
N GLN A 44 5.37 -0.21 -13.07
CA GLN A 44 5.95 0.42 -11.89
C GLN A 44 5.88 1.92 -12.11
N THR A 45 5.41 2.66 -11.11
CA THR A 45 5.33 4.12 -11.17
C THR A 45 6.71 4.69 -10.78
N PRO A 46 7.49 5.28 -11.71
CA PRO A 46 8.85 5.74 -11.40
C PRO A 46 8.82 6.84 -10.34
N GLY A 47 9.63 6.69 -9.30
CA GLY A 47 9.70 7.67 -8.20
C GLY A 47 8.49 7.68 -7.27
N TYR A 48 7.54 6.73 -7.39
CA TYR A 48 6.53 6.52 -6.37
C TYR A 48 7.17 5.83 -5.16
N VAL A 49 7.34 6.60 -4.09
CA VAL A 49 7.59 6.08 -2.74
C VAL A 49 6.25 6.11 -2.02
N PRO A 50 5.75 4.99 -1.47
CA PRO A 50 4.54 4.99 -0.66
C PRO A 50 4.71 6.02 0.45
N SER A 51 3.95 7.12 0.38
CA SER A 51 4.01 8.17 1.38
C SER A 51 3.21 7.75 2.59
N THR A 52 3.83 6.99 3.48
CA THR A 52 3.46 6.93 4.89
C THR A 52 4.64 6.36 5.69
N SER A 53 5.47 7.23 6.26
CA SER A 53 6.20 6.88 7.48
C SER A 53 5.15 6.83 8.61
N VAL A 54 4.39 5.74 8.65
CA VAL A 54 3.53 5.43 9.80
C VAL A 54 4.40 4.75 10.84
N PRO A 55 4.38 5.21 12.11
CA PRO A 55 5.06 4.50 13.18
C PRO A 55 4.55 3.07 13.25
N GLU A 56 5.44 2.11 13.46
CA GLU A 56 5.03 0.72 13.67
C GLU A 56 4.06 0.64 14.86
N PRO A 57 3.07 -0.27 14.83
CA PRO A 57 2.09 -0.40 15.92
C PRO A 57 2.72 -0.56 17.31
N SER A 58 3.86 -1.24 17.38
CA SER A 58 4.68 -1.43 18.59
C SER A 58 5.19 -0.10 19.16
N VAL A 59 5.61 0.84 18.31
CA VAL A 59 6.10 2.16 18.70
C VAL A 59 4.97 2.97 19.34
N VAL A 60 3.77 2.93 18.73
CA VAL A 60 2.58 3.60 19.27
C VAL A 60 2.21 3.03 20.64
N LEU A 61 2.16 1.70 20.76
CA LEU A 61 1.84 1.04 22.02
C LEU A 61 2.90 1.30 23.10
N GLY A 62 4.18 1.34 22.73
CA GLY A 62 5.27 1.68 23.64
C GLY A 62 5.13 3.09 24.21
N ILE A 63 4.82 4.08 23.36
CA ILE A 63 4.57 5.47 23.79
C ILE A 63 3.37 5.54 24.74
N LEU A 64 2.26 4.89 24.40
CA LEU A 64 1.06 4.86 25.23
C LEU A 64 1.31 4.20 26.59
N GLY A 65 2.07 3.11 26.61
CA GLY A 65 2.48 2.44 27.85
C GLY A 65 3.27 3.35 28.78
N VAL A 66 4.30 4.03 28.26
CA VAL A 66 5.12 4.97 29.04
C VAL A 66 4.28 6.15 29.55
N ALA A 67 3.45 6.75 28.68
CA ALA A 67 2.56 7.84 29.07
C ALA A 67 1.58 7.45 30.18
N GLY A 68 1.03 6.23 30.12
CA GLY A 68 0.14 5.69 31.15
C GLY A 68 0.84 5.54 32.51
N ILE A 69 2.07 5.04 32.54
CA ILE A 69 2.86 4.91 33.78
C ILE A 69 3.11 6.29 34.40
N VAL A 70 3.59 7.26 33.60
CA VAL A 70 3.91 8.62 34.08
C VAL A 70 2.65 9.33 34.60
N ALA A 71 1.52 9.21 33.89
CA ALA A 71 0.25 9.78 34.33
C ALA A 71 -0.22 9.21 35.67
N THR A 72 -0.10 7.88 35.83
CA THR A 72 -0.50 7.19 37.07
C THR A 72 0.38 7.60 38.24
N GLN A 73 1.71 7.64 38.06
CA GLN A 73 2.65 8.11 39.09
C GLN A 73 2.36 9.56 39.53
N ARG A 74 2.07 10.46 38.58
CA ARG A 74 1.69 11.85 38.88
C ARG A 74 0.40 11.95 39.68
N LYS A 75 -0.58 11.08 39.42
CA LYS A 75 -1.83 11.02 40.20
C LYS A 75 -1.58 10.56 41.62
N LEU A 76 -0.83 9.47 41.80
CA LEU A 76 -0.52 8.94 43.14
C LEU A 76 0.26 9.95 43.99
N LYS A 77 1.27 10.61 43.40
CA LYS A 77 2.06 11.63 44.11
C LYS A 77 1.26 12.86 44.54
N LYS A 78 0.17 13.20 43.82
CA LYS A 78 -0.76 14.28 44.22
C LYS A 78 -1.76 13.87 45.30
N VAL A 79 -2.04 12.58 45.46
CA VAL A 79 -2.99 12.05 46.46
C VAL A 79 -2.30 11.73 47.78
N SER A 80 -1.01 11.42 47.75
CA SER A 80 -0.20 11.09 48.94
C SER A 80 0.53 12.29 49.56
N GLY A 81 0.26 13.52 49.10
CA GLY A 81 0.89 14.76 49.57
C GLY A 81 -0.11 15.71 50.21
#